data_AF-A0AAU3NIZ7-F1
#
_entry.id   AF-A0AAU3NIZ7-F1
#
_cell.length_a   1.000
_cell.length_b   1.000
_cell.length_c   1.000
_cell.angle_alpha   90.00
_cell.angle_beta   90.00
_cell.angle_gamma   90.00
#
_symmetry.space_group_name_H-M   'P 1'
#
loop_
_entity.id
_entity.type
_entity.pdbx_description
1 polymer ?
#
loop_
_entity_poly.entity_id
_entity_poly.type
_entity_poly.pdbx_seq_one_letter_code
_entity_poly.pdbx_strand_id
1 'polypeptide(L)'
;MSGIEGTPIKVPLDLEAAGATINAKAQTITEELHALWSKLQPLEATWMGQAHAYYDGLQQEWNTAAAGLFAPEGVLGQIASAMHVTWGNYADSEAANSATWKH
;
A
#
# COMPACT_ATOMS: atom_id res chain seq x y z
N MET A 1 30.66 -28.80 14.06
CA MET A 1 29.31 -28.26 13.83
C MET A 1 29.42 -27.33 12.63
N SER A 2 29.20 -27.82 11.43
CA SER A 2 29.27 -27.00 10.21
C SER A 2 27.84 -26.76 9.73
N GLY A 3 27.45 -25.50 9.52
CA GLY A 3 26.28 -25.21 8.71
C GLY A 3 25.42 -24.00 9.06
N ILE A 4 25.77 -23.18 10.05
CA ILE A 4 24.97 -21.99 10.41
C ILE A 4 25.75 -20.67 10.40
N GLU A 5 27.08 -20.70 10.51
CA GLU A 5 27.92 -19.49 10.58
C GLU A 5 28.06 -18.76 9.24
N GLY A 6 27.74 -19.42 8.12
CA GLY A 6 27.86 -18.87 6.77
C GLY A 6 26.56 -18.86 5.97
N THR A 7 25.44 -19.20 6.59
CA THR A 7 24.14 -19.14 5.90
C THR A 7 23.64 -17.71 6.04
N PRO A 8 23.57 -16.91 4.94
CA PRO A 8 22.86 -15.65 5.01
C PRO A 8 21.46 -15.96 5.52
N ILE A 9 20.96 -15.14 6.45
CA ILE A 9 19.51 -15.06 6.65
C ILE A 9 19.01 -14.70 5.25
N LYS A 10 18.45 -15.67 4.52
CA LYS A 10 18.16 -15.51 3.10
C LYS A 10 17.01 -14.52 3.01
N VAL A 11 17.32 -13.23 3.02
CA VAL A 11 16.36 -12.16 2.80
C VAL A 11 16.09 -12.18 1.31
N PRO A 12 14.87 -12.53 0.89
CA PRO A 12 14.51 -12.37 -0.50
C PRO A 12 14.59 -10.87 -0.79
N LEU A 13 15.35 -10.49 -1.82
CA LEU A 13 15.36 -9.12 -2.36
C LEU A 13 13.94 -8.59 -2.61
N ASP A 14 12.99 -9.51 -2.80
CA ASP A 14 11.57 -9.27 -2.95
C ASP A 14 10.94 -8.46 -1.80
N LEU A 15 11.48 -8.52 -0.57
CA LEU A 15 10.95 -7.72 0.56
C LEU A 15 11.29 -6.22 0.44
N GLU A 16 12.44 -5.89 -0.17
CA GLU A 16 12.82 -4.51 -0.50
C GLU A 16 11.82 -3.90 -1.49
N ALA A 17 11.51 -4.69 -2.53
CA ALA A 17 10.61 -4.29 -3.60
C ALA A 17 9.12 -4.36 -3.20
N ALA A 18 8.77 -5.12 -2.15
CA ALA A 18 7.38 -5.33 -1.74
C ALA A 18 6.68 -4.03 -1.35
N GLY A 19 7.31 -3.17 -0.55
CA GLY A 19 6.75 -1.88 -0.14
C GLY A 19 6.48 -0.95 -1.33
N ALA A 20 7.48 -0.81 -2.22
CA ALA A 20 7.34 -0.03 -3.44
C ALA A 20 6.27 -0.60 -4.39
N THR A 21 6.20 -1.93 -4.52
CA THR A 21 5.20 -2.63 -5.36
C THR A 21 3.79 -2.44 -4.83
N ILE A 22 3.59 -2.52 -3.50
CA ILE A 22 2.29 -2.28 -2.86
C ILE A 22 1.85 -0.83 -3.08
N ASN A 23 2.75 0.13 -2.88
CA ASN A 23 2.47 1.55 -3.13
C ASN A 23 2.14 1.81 -4.61
N ALA A 24 2.89 1.24 -5.54
CA ALA A 24 2.62 1.38 -6.96
C ALA A 24 1.23 0.82 -7.34
N LYS A 25 0.88 -0.37 -6.83
CA LYS A 25 -0.46 -0.96 -7.04
C LYS A 25 -1.57 -0.13 -6.41
N ALA A 26 -1.35 0.39 -5.20
CA ALA A 26 -2.28 1.28 -4.52
C ALA A 26 -2.54 2.55 -5.34
N GLN A 27 -1.49 3.12 -5.91
CA GLN A 27 -1.57 4.28 -6.79
C GLN A 27 -2.34 3.96 -8.08
N THR A 28 -2.04 2.83 -8.74
CA THR A 28 -2.79 2.39 -9.94
C THR A 28 -4.27 2.24 -9.65
N ILE A 29 -4.64 1.57 -8.55
CA ILE A 29 -6.06 1.42 -8.16
C ILE A 29 -6.68 2.81 -7.93
N THR A 30 -5.99 3.71 -7.24
CA THR A 30 -6.50 5.08 -7.00
C THR A 30 -6.77 5.83 -8.31
N GLU A 31 -5.86 5.72 -9.28
CA GLU A 31 -5.99 6.34 -10.61
C GLU A 31 -7.18 5.75 -11.40
N GLU A 32 -7.34 4.42 -11.39
CA GLU A 32 -8.48 3.74 -12.03
C GLU A 32 -9.82 4.15 -11.42
N LEU A 33 -9.89 4.26 -10.09
CA LEU A 33 -11.06 4.70 -9.36
C LEU A 33 -11.41 6.17 -9.67
N HIS A 34 -10.40 7.05 -9.74
CA HIS A 34 -10.60 8.45 -10.12
C HIS A 34 -11.07 8.60 -11.58
N ALA A 35 -10.55 7.75 -12.48
CA ALA A 35 -11.01 7.69 -13.86
C ALA A 35 -12.47 7.21 -13.96
N LEU A 36 -12.87 6.23 -13.16
CA LEU A 36 -14.26 5.77 -13.09
C LEU A 36 -15.18 6.89 -12.58
N TRP A 37 -14.80 7.57 -11.50
CA TRP A 37 -15.54 8.71 -10.96
C TRP A 37 -15.72 9.83 -12.01
N SER A 38 -14.66 10.16 -12.75
CA SER A 38 -14.72 11.18 -13.79
C SER A 38 -15.69 10.82 -14.93
N LYS A 39 -15.90 9.53 -15.19
CA LYS A 39 -16.90 9.04 -16.17
C LYS A 39 -18.33 9.08 -15.64
N LEU A 40 -18.52 9.08 -14.31
CA LEU A 40 -19.82 9.13 -13.66
C LEU A 40 -20.34 10.57 -13.49
N GLN A 41 -19.46 11.56 -13.35
CA GLN A 41 -19.80 12.99 -13.25
C GLN A 41 -20.80 13.49 -14.31
N PRO A 42 -20.69 13.15 -15.60
CA PRO A 42 -21.66 13.57 -16.61
C PRO A 42 -23.05 12.93 -16.44
N LEU A 43 -23.13 11.74 -15.85
CA LEU A 43 -24.38 11.02 -15.59
C LEU A 43 -25.13 11.60 -14.39
N GLU A 44 -24.41 12.18 -13.42
CA GLU A 44 -24.99 12.88 -12.27
C GLU A 44 -25.96 13.98 -12.72
N ALA A 45 -25.59 14.76 -13.73
CA ALA A 45 -26.44 15.82 -14.30
C ALA A 45 -27.74 15.30 -14.94
N THR A 46 -27.82 13.99 -15.23
CA THR A 46 -29.02 13.35 -15.79
C THR A 46 -29.94 12.76 -14.74
N TRP A 47 -29.46 12.62 -13.49
CA TRP A 47 -30.22 12.04 -12.39
C TRP A 47 -30.99 13.14 -11.66
N MET A 48 -32.31 13.10 -11.75
CA MET A 48 -33.21 14.02 -11.04
C MET A 48 -34.00 13.29 -9.95
N GLY A 49 -34.32 13.99 -8.86
CA GLY A 49 -35.18 13.48 -7.79
C GLY A 49 -34.48 12.47 -6.87
N GLN A 50 -35.16 11.38 -6.51
CA GLN A 50 -34.64 10.37 -5.57
C GLN A 50 -33.34 9.69 -6.03
N ALA A 51 -33.11 9.58 -7.34
CA ALA A 51 -31.89 8.98 -7.88
C ALA A 51 -30.64 9.81 -7.56
N HIS A 52 -30.77 11.14 -7.52
CA HIS A 52 -29.67 12.05 -7.15
C HIS A 52 -29.30 11.87 -5.67
N ALA A 53 -30.28 11.92 -4.77
CA ALA A 53 -30.05 11.72 -3.33
C ALA A 53 -29.46 10.33 -3.01
N TYR A 54 -29.85 9.29 -3.76
CA TYR A 54 -29.28 7.95 -3.62
C TYR A 54 -27.83 7.91 -4.10
N TYR A 55 -27.51 8.56 -5.22
CA TYR A 55 -26.15 8.66 -5.71
C TYR A 55 -25.24 9.44 -4.76
N ASP A 56 -25.71 10.55 -4.20
CA ASP A 56 -24.94 11.34 -3.21
C ASP A 56 -24.51 10.47 -2.03
N GLY A 57 -25.40 9.59 -1.55
CA GLY A 57 -25.09 8.62 -0.50
C GLY A 57 -24.00 7.64 -0.92
N LEU A 58 -24.13 7.05 -2.11
CA LEU A 58 -23.11 6.14 -2.66
C LEU A 58 -21.76 6.84 -2.88
N GLN A 59 -21.78 8.10 -3.32
CA GLN A 59 -20.57 8.90 -3.53
C GLN A 59 -19.89 9.22 -2.20
N GLN A 60 -20.65 9.48 -1.14
CA GLN A 60 -20.12 9.71 0.19
C GLN A 60 -19.51 8.42 0.79
N GLU A 61 -20.17 7.28 0.61
CA GLU A 61 -19.67 5.97 1.03
C GLU A 61 -18.36 5.62 0.29
N TRP A 62 -18.33 5.87 -1.03
CA TRP A 62 -17.13 5.73 -1.84
C TRP A 62 -15.98 6.59 -1.33
N ASN A 63 -16.22 7.88 -1.11
CA ASN A 63 -15.18 8.80 -0.62
C ASN A 63 -14.62 8.35 0.73
N THR A 64 -15.48 7.83 1.61
CA THR A 64 -15.09 7.30 2.92
C THR A 64 -14.22 6.06 2.77
N ALA A 65 -14.63 5.11 1.93
CA ALA A 65 -13.87 3.89 1.66
C ALA A 65 -12.52 4.19 0.99
N ALA A 66 -12.51 5.10 0.02
CA ALA A 66 -11.30 5.54 -0.67
C ALA A 66 -10.33 6.24 0.29
N ALA A 67 -10.81 7.12 1.17
CA ALA A 67 -9.98 7.74 2.19
C ALA A 67 -9.41 6.68 3.17
N GLY A 68 -10.23 5.75 3.65
CA GLY A 68 -9.76 4.69 4.55
C GLY A 68 -8.73 3.75 3.93
N LEU A 69 -8.78 3.55 2.61
CA LEU A 69 -7.88 2.65 1.91
C LEU A 69 -6.58 3.34 1.45
N PHE A 70 -6.70 4.56 0.90
CA PHE A 70 -5.62 5.24 0.16
C PHE A 70 -5.05 6.49 0.85
N ALA A 71 -5.67 7.02 1.90
CA ALA A 71 -5.08 8.15 2.62
C ALA A 71 -3.69 7.77 3.17
N PRO A 72 -2.84 8.74 3.51
CA PRO A 72 -1.55 8.48 4.15
C PRO A 72 -1.67 7.61 5.41
N GLU A 73 -2.75 7.83 6.17
CA GLU A 73 -3.12 7.06 7.37
C GLU A 73 -4.01 5.84 7.05
N GLY A 74 -4.35 5.65 5.78
CA GLY A 74 -5.18 4.55 5.30
C GLY A 74 -4.43 3.22 5.36
N VAL A 75 -5.18 2.13 5.23
CA VAL A 75 -4.66 0.77 5.42
C VAL A 75 -3.45 0.48 4.52
N LEU A 76 -3.45 0.95 3.26
CA LEU A 76 -2.32 0.73 2.37
C LEU A 76 -1.07 1.55 2.77
N GLY A 77 -1.25 2.77 3.24
CA GLY A 77 -0.16 3.58 3.81
C GLY A 77 0.45 2.94 5.05
N GLN A 78 -0.38 2.38 5.93
CA GLN A 78 0.07 1.65 7.12
C GLN A 78 0.84 0.38 6.76
N ILE A 79 0.35 -0.40 5.78
CA ILE A 79 1.04 -1.61 5.29
C ILE A 79 2.41 -1.24 4.68
N ALA A 80 2.47 -0.18 3.88
CA ALA A 80 3.71 0.28 3.29
C ALA A 80 4.72 0.74 4.36
N SER A 81 4.27 1.47 5.37
CA SER A 81 5.10 1.89 6.50
C SER A 81 5.63 0.70 7.29
N ALA A 82 4.75 -0.26 7.64
CA ALA A 82 5.14 -1.48 8.31
C ALA A 82 6.17 -2.29 7.51
N MET A 83 6.01 -2.36 6.18
CA MET A 83 6.97 -3.02 5.29
C MET A 83 8.33 -2.31 5.27
N HIS A 84 8.35 -0.98 5.25
CA HIS A 84 9.58 -0.20 5.29
C HIS A 84 10.33 -0.36 6.62
N VAL A 85 9.61 -0.30 7.75
CA VAL A 85 10.18 -0.54 9.09
C VAL A 85 10.73 -1.96 9.20
N THR A 86 9.98 -2.95 8.71
CA THR A 86 10.41 -4.35 8.69
C THR A 86 11.71 -4.50 7.91
N TRP A 87 11.79 -3.93 6.70
CA TRP A 87 13.02 -3.91 5.90
C TRP A 87 14.21 -3.29 6.64
N GLY A 88 14.04 -2.09 7.20
CA GLY A 88 15.11 -1.39 7.93
C GLY A 88 15.65 -2.22 9.09
N ASN A 89 14.76 -2.78 9.91
CA ASN A 89 15.13 -3.66 11.03
C ASN A 89 15.92 -4.89 10.57
N TYR A 90 15.57 -5.47 9.41
CA TYR A 90 16.29 -6.60 8.85
C TYR A 90 17.65 -6.22 8.29
N ALA A 91 17.75 -5.12 7.54
CA ALA A 91 19.02 -4.62 7.00
C ALA A 91 20.02 -4.29 8.12
N ASP A 92 19.56 -3.64 9.19
CA ASP A 92 20.37 -3.32 10.36
C ASP A 92 20.84 -4.58 11.10
N SER A 93 19.95 -5.58 11.23
CA SER A 93 20.28 -6.87 11.85
C SER A 93 21.31 -7.65 11.02
N GLU A 94 21.21 -7.61 9.69
CA GLU A 94 22.17 -8.27 8.80
C GLU A 94 23.53 -7.56 8.81
N ALA A 95 23.54 -6.22 8.84
CA ALA A 95 24.77 -5.44 9.00
C ALA A 95 25.46 -5.77 10.34
N ALA A 96 24.73 -5.80 11.44
CA ALA A 96 25.23 -6.17 12.77
C ALA A 96 25.76 -7.60 12.82
N ASN A 97 25.03 -8.55 12.22
CA ASN A 97 25.47 -9.94 12.12
C ASN A 97 26.78 -10.03 11.33
N SER A 98 26.84 -9.43 10.13
CA SER A 98 28.05 -9.43 9.30
C SER A 98 29.27 -8.80 9.99
N ALA A 99 29.07 -7.79 10.84
CA ALA A 99 30.12 -7.17 11.64
C ALA A 99 30.61 -8.11 12.77
N THR A 100 29.71 -8.92 13.34
CA THR A 100 30.03 -9.89 14.40
C THR A 100 30.92 -11.02 13.88
N TRP A 101 30.72 -11.47 12.65
CA TRP A 101 31.48 -12.59 12.05
C TRP A 101 32.69 -12.15 11.21
N LYS A 102 33.01 -10.85 11.14
CA LYS A 102 34.20 -10.30 10.47
C LYS A 102 35.46 -10.23 11.35
N HIS A 103 35.43 -10.84 12.54
CA HIS A 103 36.55 -10.94 13.46
C HIS A 103 37.12 -12.35 13.52
#